data_AF-A0A1W0ABN3-F1
#
_entry.id   AF-A0A1W0ABN3-F1
#
_cell.length_a   1.000
_cell.length_b   1.000
_cell.length_c   1.000
_cell.angle_alpha   90.00
_cell.angle_beta   90.00
_cell.angle_gamma   90.00
#
_symmetry.space_group_name_H-M   'P 1'
#
loop_
_entity.id
_entity.type
_entity.pdbx_description
1 polymer ?
#
loop_
_entity_poly.entity_id
_entity_poly.type
_entity_poly.pdbx_seq_one_letter_code
_entity_poly.pdbx_strand_id
1 'polypeptide(L)'
;MDQPFRAHLKAPTSPYVHIHAEIVNTKSAYTQYTIELTNPITNSWRKLTKRYSECYRFRKSLMRMYYSIRRDSEMASLAEILQRLCQTPFPKRYFESDDAFVRMERTQGLTLFFDNLFLLWKDGLNLITKTDSHCILAKWAFLETMLEAFLDQGLQHKAPVSLEESCAICLGDFEDSIFQLRCGHCFHRDCALHWLVEHATCPLCRQSCNAGDVQSTVAMMPLLRTTSTIAATNVVRPPAPQRAVSCVNF
;
A
#
# COMPACT_ATOMS: atom_id res chain seq x y z
N MET A 1 0.47 36.29 3.47
CA MET A 1 1.05 35.46 2.40
C MET A 1 -0.05 34.50 1.97
N ASP A 2 -0.81 34.89 0.95
CA ASP A 2 -2.02 34.21 0.52
C ASP A 2 -1.70 32.91 -0.22
N GLN A 3 -2.34 31.80 0.20
CA GLN A 3 -2.19 30.48 -0.40
C GLN A 3 -3.02 30.36 -1.70
N PRO A 4 -2.41 30.04 -2.85
CA PRO A 4 -3.11 29.96 -4.14
C PRO A 4 -3.97 28.68 -4.32
N PHE A 5 -4.14 27.85 -3.28
CA PHE A 5 -4.73 26.51 -3.41
C PHE A 5 -6.25 26.47 -3.18
N ARG A 6 -6.84 27.50 -2.57
CA ARG A 6 -8.25 27.47 -2.11
C ARG A 6 -9.31 27.83 -3.19
N ALA A 7 -8.92 28.28 -4.38
CA ALA A 7 -9.84 28.91 -5.33
C ALA A 7 -10.52 27.97 -6.37
N HIS A 8 -10.14 26.68 -6.46
CA HIS A 8 -10.59 25.83 -7.58
C HIS A 8 -11.25 24.49 -7.20
N LEU A 9 -11.46 24.22 -5.91
CA LEU A 9 -12.10 22.97 -5.47
C LEU A 9 -13.63 23.10 -5.50
N LYS A 10 -14.25 22.92 -6.67
CA LYS A 10 -15.68 22.61 -6.73
C LYS A 10 -15.86 21.16 -6.25
N ALA A 11 -16.73 20.93 -5.26
CA ALA A 11 -17.09 19.58 -4.85
C ALA A 11 -17.59 18.79 -6.08
N PRO A 12 -16.95 17.67 -6.45
CA PRO A 12 -17.38 16.92 -7.62
C PRO A 12 -18.75 16.30 -7.35
N THR A 13 -19.59 16.25 -8.37
CA THR A 13 -20.81 15.43 -8.36
C THR A 13 -20.44 13.95 -8.37
N SER A 14 -21.23 13.12 -7.68
CA SER A 14 -21.02 11.67 -7.65
C SER A 14 -20.99 11.09 -9.07
N PRO A 15 -19.84 10.56 -9.54
CA PRO A 15 -19.77 9.93 -10.83
C PRO A 15 -20.59 8.66 -10.79
N TYR A 16 -21.17 8.30 -11.93
CA TYR A 16 -21.65 6.96 -12.13
C TYR A 16 -20.44 6.03 -12.28
N VAL A 17 -20.38 4.98 -11.46
CA VAL A 17 -19.33 3.96 -11.50
C VAL A 17 -19.88 2.73 -12.22
N HIS A 18 -19.29 2.40 -13.37
CA HIS A 18 -19.57 1.17 -14.08
C HIS A 18 -18.33 0.29 -14.10
N ILE A 19 -18.45 -0.94 -13.61
CA ILE A 19 -17.35 -1.90 -13.59
C ILE A 19 -17.74 -3.13 -14.38
N HIS A 20 -16.85 -3.57 -15.27
CA HIS A 20 -16.97 -4.84 -15.97
C HIS A 20 -15.66 -5.61 -15.90
N ALA A 21 -15.78 -6.95 -15.91
CA ALA A 21 -14.66 -7.88 -15.86
C ALA A 21 -14.41 -8.49 -17.23
N GLU A 22 -13.14 -8.49 -17.66
CA GLU A 22 -12.70 -9.06 -18.93
C GLU A 22 -11.57 -10.05 -18.68
N ILE A 23 -11.56 -11.17 -19.41
CA ILE A 23 -10.45 -12.12 -19.40
C ILE A 23 -9.43 -11.64 -20.43
N VAL A 24 -8.25 -11.26 -19.96
CA VAL A 24 -7.15 -10.82 -20.80
C VAL A 24 -6.27 -12.02 -21.13
N ASN A 25 -6.39 -12.49 -22.37
CA ASN A 25 -5.65 -13.63 -22.89
C ASN A 25 -4.25 -13.18 -23.37
N THR A 26 -3.28 -13.16 -22.44
CA THR A 26 -1.85 -13.06 -22.76
C THR A 26 -1.18 -14.44 -22.66
N LYS A 27 0.15 -14.53 -22.52
CA LYS A 27 0.88 -15.78 -22.22
C LYS A 27 0.27 -16.59 -21.05
N SER A 28 -0.45 -15.92 -20.14
CA SER A 28 -1.35 -16.53 -19.16
C SER A 28 -2.62 -15.69 -19.07
N ALA A 29 -3.79 -16.32 -19.09
CA ALA A 29 -5.07 -15.63 -18.94
C ALA A 29 -5.21 -15.05 -17.52
N TYR A 30 -5.79 -13.85 -17.39
CA TYR A 30 -6.12 -13.25 -16.10
C TYR A 30 -7.35 -12.35 -16.22
N THR A 31 -8.08 -12.17 -15.13
CA THR A 31 -9.20 -11.21 -15.08
C THR A 31 -8.68 -9.79 -14.85
N GLN A 32 -9.17 -8.86 -15.65
CA GLN A 32 -8.99 -7.43 -15.49
C GLN A 32 -10.34 -6.77 -15.28
N TYR A 33 -10.38 -5.77 -14.41
CA TYR A 33 -11.56 -4.96 -14.14
C TYR A 33 -11.37 -3.60 -14.78
N THR A 34 -12.29 -3.25 -15.65
CA THR A 34 -12.39 -1.91 -16.22
C THR A 34 -13.38 -1.13 -15.37
N ILE A 35 -12.92 -0.02 -14.81
CA ILE A 35 -13.73 0.91 -14.03
C ILE A 35 -13.90 2.19 -14.85
N GLU A 36 -15.14 2.51 -15.19
CA GLU A 36 -15.55 3.69 -15.94
C GLU A 36 -16.19 4.67 -14.96
N LEU A 37 -15.52 5.80 -14.76
CA LEU A 37 -15.96 6.90 -13.90
C LEU A 37 -16.52 8.01 -14.78
N THR A 38 -17.84 8.20 -14.76
CA THR A 38 -18.52 9.20 -15.59
C THR A 38 -19.00 10.38 -14.76
N ASN A 39 -18.54 11.59 -15.07
CA ASN A 39 -19.06 12.81 -14.45
C ASN A 39 -20.47 13.11 -14.99
N PRO A 40 -21.51 13.20 -14.14
CA PRO A 40 -22.89 13.37 -14.60
C PRO A 40 -23.21 14.78 -15.11
N ILE A 41 -22.39 15.79 -14.80
CA ILE A 41 -22.61 17.18 -15.23
C ILE A 41 -21.92 17.45 -16.56
N THR A 42 -20.64 17.11 -16.66
CA THR A 42 -19.82 17.41 -17.85
C THR A 42 -19.85 16.30 -18.88
N ASN A 43 -20.42 15.13 -18.54
CA ASN A 43 -20.35 13.88 -19.30
C ASN A 43 -18.92 13.44 -19.66
N SER A 44 -17.92 14.00 -18.97
CA SER A 44 -16.53 13.60 -19.11
C SER A 44 -16.30 12.31 -18.34
N TRP A 45 -15.61 11.35 -18.93
CA TRP A 45 -15.34 10.07 -18.30
C TRP A 45 -13.85 9.81 -18.19
N ARG A 46 -13.48 9.03 -17.17
CA ARG A 46 -12.15 8.45 -17.02
C ARG A 46 -12.31 6.94 -16.93
N LYS A 47 -11.55 6.22 -17.75
CA LYS A 47 -11.46 4.77 -17.70
C LYS A 47 -10.14 4.37 -17.07
N LEU A 48 -10.22 3.49 -16.08
CA LEU A 48 -9.07 2.89 -15.43
C LEU A 48 -9.21 1.38 -15.46
N THR A 49 -8.10 0.70 -15.67
CA THR A 49 -8.04 -0.76 -15.79
C THR A 49 -7.13 -1.30 -14.71
N LYS A 50 -7.63 -2.22 -13.89
CA LYS A 50 -6.93 -2.78 -12.73
C LYS A 50 -7.20 -4.27 -12.57
N ARG A 51 -6.23 -5.00 -12.03
CA ARG A 51 -6.43 -6.35 -11.48
C ARG A 51 -7.01 -6.25 -10.07
N TYR A 52 -7.73 -7.29 -9.64
CA TYR A 52 -8.24 -7.38 -8.26
C TYR A 52 -7.15 -7.11 -7.21
N SER A 53 -5.94 -7.67 -7.40
CA SER A 53 -4.81 -7.48 -6.50
C SER A 53 -4.37 -6.03 -6.35
N GLU A 54 -4.55 -5.20 -7.39
CA GLU A 54 -4.21 -3.77 -7.33
C GLU A 54 -5.23 -3.01 -6.47
N CYS A 55 -6.53 -3.26 -6.69
CA CYS A 55 -7.60 -2.69 -5.88
C CYS A 55 -7.49 -3.11 -4.40
N TYR A 56 -7.15 -4.38 -4.15
CA TYR A 56 -6.96 -4.89 -2.80
C TYR A 56 -5.78 -4.21 -2.08
N ARG A 57 -4.62 -4.09 -2.75
CA ARG A 57 -3.45 -3.39 -2.17
C ARG A 57 -3.78 -1.93 -1.86
N PHE A 58 -4.45 -1.26 -2.78
CA PHE A 58 -4.88 0.12 -2.58
C PHE A 58 -5.80 0.25 -1.36
N ARG A 59 -6.83 -0.59 -1.23
CA ARG A 59 -7.67 -0.65 -0.03
C ARG A 59 -6.85 -0.88 1.23
N LYS A 60 -5.88 -1.80 1.21
CA LYS A 60 -5.01 -2.08 2.37
C LYS A 60 -4.22 -0.84 2.80
N SER A 61 -3.69 -0.07 1.86
CA SER A 61 -3.00 1.20 2.15
C SER A 61 -3.92 2.22 2.83
N LEU A 62 -5.18 2.33 2.39
CA LEU A 62 -6.18 3.19 3.04
C LEU A 62 -6.51 2.71 4.45
N MET A 63 -6.67 1.40 4.65
CA MET A 63 -6.90 0.81 5.97
C MET A 63 -5.72 1.08 6.92
N ARG A 64 -4.48 0.92 6.46
CA ARG A 64 -3.28 1.26 7.25
C ARG A 64 -3.29 2.73 7.68
N MET A 65 -3.65 3.64 6.77
CA MET A 65 -3.81 5.06 7.11
C MET A 65 -4.87 5.26 8.19
N TYR A 66 -6.07 4.70 8.02
CA TYR A 66 -7.14 4.76 9.01
C TYR A 66 -6.68 4.25 10.38
N TYR A 67 -6.07 3.06 10.45
CA TYR A 67 -5.61 2.49 11.71
C TYR A 67 -4.51 3.33 12.38
N SER A 68 -3.71 4.07 11.61
CA SER A 68 -2.69 4.97 12.15
C SER A 68 -3.26 6.24 12.80
N ILE A 69 -4.45 6.68 12.39
CA ILE A 69 -5.04 7.94 12.87
C ILE A 69 -6.30 7.76 13.74
N ARG A 70 -6.97 6.59 13.71
CA ARG A 70 -8.30 6.39 14.34
C ARG A 70 -8.39 6.63 15.84
N ARG A 71 -7.27 6.66 16.56
CA ARG A 71 -7.20 6.91 18.01
C ARG A 71 -6.71 8.32 18.35
N ASP A 72 -6.34 9.09 17.34
CA ASP A 72 -5.88 10.46 17.49
C ASP A 72 -7.08 11.40 17.46
N SER A 73 -7.33 12.10 18.58
CA SER A 73 -8.46 13.00 18.73
C SER A 73 -8.39 14.18 17.76
N GLU A 74 -7.20 14.65 17.41
CA GLU A 74 -7.01 15.74 16.44
C GLU A 74 -7.38 15.30 15.02
N MET A 75 -7.36 13.99 14.75
CA MET A 75 -7.66 13.39 13.46
C MET A 75 -9.09 12.85 13.35
N ALA A 76 -9.95 13.06 14.36
CA ALA A 76 -11.26 12.42 14.45
C ALA A 76 -12.11 12.59 13.18
N SER A 77 -12.19 13.81 12.63
CA SER A 77 -12.97 14.08 11.42
C SER A 77 -12.44 13.35 10.18
N LEU A 78 -11.11 13.27 10.01
CA LEU A 78 -10.51 12.52 8.90
C LEU A 78 -10.65 11.00 9.10
N ALA A 79 -10.51 10.53 10.34
CA ALA A 79 -10.69 9.13 10.69
C ALA A 79 -12.12 8.65 10.42
N GLU A 80 -13.14 9.46 10.72
CA GLU A 80 -14.55 9.16 10.45
C GLU A 80 -14.82 9.00 8.94
N ILE A 81 -14.25 9.89 8.11
CA ILE A 81 -14.36 9.81 6.65
C ILE A 81 -13.72 8.50 6.13
N LEU A 82 -12.52 8.17 6.60
CA LEU A 82 -11.81 6.94 6.22
C LEU A 82 -12.50 5.67 6.75
N GLN A 83 -13.15 5.74 7.91
CA GLN A 83 -13.84 4.61 8.53
C GLN A 83 -14.93 4.05 7.63
N ARG A 84 -15.71 4.91 6.96
CA ARG A 84 -16.79 4.49 6.06
C ARG A 84 -16.28 3.56 4.95
N LEU A 85 -15.15 3.91 4.34
CA LEU A 85 -14.53 3.11 3.30
C LEU A 85 -13.96 1.79 3.84
N CYS A 86 -13.39 1.81 5.04
CA CYS A 86 -12.87 0.63 5.72
C CYS A 86 -13.97 -0.37 6.08
N GLN A 87 -15.19 0.10 6.32
CA GLN A 87 -16.36 -0.73 6.63
C GLN A 87 -17.09 -1.25 5.39
N THR A 88 -16.88 -0.65 4.22
CA THR A 88 -17.46 -1.14 2.97
C THR A 88 -17.07 -2.60 2.74
N PRO A 89 -18.02 -3.51 2.48
CA PRO A 89 -17.72 -4.89 2.09
C PRO A 89 -16.77 -4.89 0.89
N PHE A 90 -15.75 -5.74 0.93
CA PHE A 90 -14.79 -5.86 -0.16
C PHE A 90 -14.78 -7.30 -0.67
N PRO A 91 -14.59 -7.53 -1.98
CA PRO A 91 -14.62 -8.88 -2.51
C PRO A 91 -13.60 -9.78 -1.84
N LYS A 92 -13.99 -11.03 -1.63
CA LYS A 92 -13.14 -12.01 -0.96
C LYS A 92 -11.96 -12.39 -1.84
N ARG A 93 -10.93 -12.89 -1.18
CA ARG A 93 -9.78 -13.45 -1.85
C ARG A 93 -10.02 -14.93 -2.13
N TYR A 94 -9.73 -15.32 -3.37
CA TYR A 94 -9.84 -16.67 -3.88
C TYR A 94 -8.44 -17.12 -4.31
N PHE A 95 -8.09 -18.39 -4.06
CA PHE A 95 -6.81 -18.98 -4.50
C PHE A 95 -6.91 -19.56 -5.91
N GLU A 96 -8.10 -20.08 -6.26
CA GLU A 96 -8.40 -20.65 -7.57
C GLU A 96 -8.64 -19.56 -8.62
N SER A 97 -8.59 -19.97 -9.90
CA SER A 97 -8.87 -19.08 -11.04
C SER A 97 -10.29 -18.52 -10.99
N ASP A 98 -10.44 -17.26 -11.41
CA ASP A 98 -11.73 -16.59 -11.42
C ASP A 98 -12.74 -17.27 -12.35
N ASP A 99 -13.74 -17.91 -11.77
CA ASP A 99 -14.94 -18.35 -12.48
C ASP A 99 -15.95 -17.20 -12.69
N ALA A 100 -17.11 -17.51 -13.28
CA ALA A 100 -18.15 -16.51 -13.50
C ALA A 100 -18.72 -15.93 -12.20
N PHE A 101 -18.83 -16.73 -11.14
CA PHE A 101 -19.34 -16.30 -9.85
C PHE A 101 -18.36 -15.34 -9.17
N VAL A 102 -17.07 -15.68 -9.12
CA VAL A 102 -15.99 -14.85 -8.58
C VAL A 102 -15.93 -13.51 -9.30
N ARG A 103 -16.07 -13.50 -10.65
CA ARG A 103 -16.12 -12.25 -11.41
C ARG A 103 -17.32 -11.38 -11.05
N MET A 104 -18.51 -11.98 -10.90
CA MET A 104 -19.73 -11.26 -10.52
C MET A 104 -19.62 -10.66 -9.11
N GLU A 105 -19.23 -11.45 -8.10
CA GLU A 105 -19.02 -10.98 -6.72
C GLU A 105 -18.01 -9.82 -6.69
N ARG A 106 -16.85 -9.99 -7.35
CA ARG A 106 -15.83 -8.96 -7.40
C ARG A 106 -16.31 -7.70 -8.07
N THR A 107 -17.07 -7.82 -9.15
CA THR A 107 -17.64 -6.65 -9.84
C THR A 107 -18.54 -5.85 -8.90
N GLN A 108 -19.48 -6.52 -8.22
CA GLN A 108 -20.37 -5.86 -7.26
C GLN A 108 -19.62 -5.21 -6.09
N GLY A 109 -18.69 -5.94 -5.45
CA GLY A 109 -17.97 -5.42 -4.31
C GLY A 109 -16.98 -4.30 -4.68
N LEU A 110 -16.37 -4.36 -5.87
CA LEU A 110 -15.56 -3.24 -6.39
C LEU A 110 -16.43 -2.02 -6.67
N THR A 111 -17.64 -2.17 -7.24
CA THR A 111 -18.54 -1.04 -7.47
C THR A 111 -18.85 -0.31 -6.17
N LEU A 112 -19.25 -1.04 -5.13
CA LEU A 112 -19.50 -0.48 -3.80
C LEU A 112 -18.26 0.22 -3.22
N PHE A 113 -17.08 -0.36 -3.40
CA PHE A 113 -15.83 0.25 -2.94
C PHE A 113 -15.54 1.57 -3.64
N PHE A 114 -15.69 1.64 -4.97
CA PHE A 114 -15.43 2.86 -5.74
C PHE A 114 -16.48 3.95 -5.47
N ASP A 115 -17.75 3.58 -5.25
CA ASP A 115 -18.79 4.52 -4.82
C ASP A 115 -18.42 5.17 -3.47
N ASN A 116 -17.99 4.36 -2.51
CA ASN A 116 -17.57 4.86 -1.19
C ASN A 116 -16.24 5.64 -1.27
N LEU A 117 -15.35 5.30 -2.19
CA LEU A 117 -14.11 6.04 -2.44
C LEU A 117 -14.41 7.46 -2.91
N PHE A 118 -15.43 7.61 -3.75
CA PHE A 118 -15.88 8.92 -4.20
C PHE A 118 -16.50 9.73 -3.05
N LEU A 119 -17.32 9.10 -2.21
CA LEU A 119 -17.86 9.77 -1.02
C LEU A 119 -16.74 10.25 -0.08
N LEU A 120 -15.68 9.45 0.09
CA LEU A 120 -14.48 9.85 0.82
C LEU A 120 -13.83 11.09 0.21
N TRP A 121 -13.70 11.14 -1.12
CA TRP A 121 -13.14 12.31 -1.80
C TRP A 121 -13.99 13.56 -1.57
N LYS A 122 -15.31 13.45 -1.77
CA LYS A 122 -16.26 14.55 -1.57
C LYS A 122 -16.23 15.09 -0.13
N ASP A 123 -16.32 14.20 0.85
CA ASP A 123 -16.39 14.59 2.26
C ASP A 123 -15.06 15.17 2.74
N GLY A 124 -13.94 14.66 2.23
CA GLY A 124 -12.63 15.18 2.57
C GLY A 124 -12.31 16.54 1.94
N LEU A 125 -12.73 16.80 0.70
CA LEU A 125 -12.69 18.16 0.13
C LEU A 125 -13.49 19.17 0.98
N ASN A 126 -14.66 18.75 1.47
CA ASN A 126 -15.45 19.56 2.39
C ASN A 126 -14.74 19.76 3.75
N LEU A 127 -14.00 18.76 4.25
CA LEU A 127 -13.19 18.88 5.46
C LEU A 127 -12.03 19.88 5.28
N ILE A 128 -11.24 19.74 4.22
CA ILE A 128 -10.04 20.57 4.01
C ILE A 128 -10.34 22.03 3.69
N THR A 129 -11.53 22.31 3.15
CA THR A 129 -11.97 23.70 2.90
C THR A 129 -12.39 24.43 4.18
N LYS A 130 -12.65 23.69 5.27
CA LYS A 130 -13.17 24.21 6.54
C LYS A 130 -12.20 24.11 7.71
N THR A 131 -11.15 23.29 7.59
CA THR A 131 -10.18 23.07 8.67
C THR A 131 -8.95 23.96 8.50
N ASP A 132 -8.39 24.42 9.63
CA ASP A 132 -7.07 25.05 9.71
C ASP A 132 -6.03 24.12 10.36
N SER A 133 -6.38 22.85 10.63
CA SER A 133 -5.46 21.87 11.22
C SER A 133 -4.39 21.44 10.21
N HIS A 134 -3.14 21.85 10.47
CA HIS A 134 -1.99 21.48 9.64
C HIS A 134 -1.81 19.96 9.54
N CYS A 135 -2.08 19.22 10.62
CA CYS A 135 -1.95 17.76 10.63
C CYS A 135 -3.00 17.07 9.73
N ILE A 136 -4.25 17.56 9.73
CA ILE A 136 -5.30 17.05 8.82
C ILE A 136 -4.93 17.35 7.37
N LEU A 137 -4.52 18.59 7.08
CA LEU A 137 -4.11 19.00 5.73
C LEU A 137 -2.94 18.16 5.21
N ALA A 138 -1.93 17.90 6.03
CA ALA A 138 -0.79 17.06 5.65
C ALA A 138 -1.19 15.60 5.39
N LYS A 139 -2.07 15.03 6.23
CA LYS A 139 -2.59 13.68 6.03
C LYS A 139 -3.48 13.57 4.80
N TRP A 140 -4.29 14.59 4.53
CA TRP A 140 -5.10 14.67 3.33
C TRP A 140 -4.24 14.74 2.07
N ALA A 141 -3.19 15.57 2.04
CA ALA A 141 -2.27 15.65 0.91
C ALA A 141 -1.61 14.28 0.59
N PHE A 142 -1.23 13.53 1.64
CA PHE A 142 -0.72 12.17 1.46
C PHE A 142 -1.77 11.20 0.89
N LEU A 143 -3.03 11.32 1.30
CA LEU A 143 -4.15 10.56 0.75
C LEU A 143 -4.42 10.92 -0.72
N GLU A 144 -4.40 12.20 -1.08
CA GLU A 144 -4.54 12.67 -2.46
C GLU A 144 -3.44 12.08 -3.36
N THR A 145 -2.18 12.12 -2.93
CA THR A 145 -1.07 11.51 -3.68
C THR A 145 -1.29 10.00 -3.89
N MET A 146 -1.79 9.30 -2.87
CA MET A 146 -2.10 7.87 -2.97
C MET A 146 -3.25 7.59 -3.96
N LEU A 147 -4.27 8.44 -3.96
CA LEU A 147 -5.42 8.35 -4.87
C LEU A 147 -5.02 8.64 -6.31
N GLU A 148 -4.25 9.69 -6.55
CA GLU A 148 -3.73 10.04 -7.87
C GLU A 148 -2.87 8.91 -8.43
N ALA A 149 -1.92 8.39 -7.64
CA ALA A 149 -1.07 7.27 -8.05
C ALA A 149 -1.89 6.00 -8.39
N PHE A 150 -3.03 5.79 -7.73
CA PHE A 150 -3.92 4.68 -8.05
C PHE A 150 -4.74 4.93 -9.33
N LEU A 151 -5.22 6.17 -9.53
CA LEU A 151 -6.06 6.57 -10.66
C LEU A 151 -5.27 6.75 -11.97
N ASP A 152 -3.99 7.08 -11.90
CA ASP A 152 -3.09 7.03 -13.04
C ASP A 152 -2.79 5.57 -13.43
N GLN A 153 -2.41 5.35 -14.70
CA GLN A 153 -2.27 4.01 -15.29
C GLN A 153 -1.14 3.19 -14.64
N GLY A 154 -1.50 2.57 -13.51
CA GLY A 154 -0.78 1.49 -12.85
C GLY A 154 0.03 1.96 -11.64
N LEU A 155 -0.04 1.17 -10.56
CA LEU A 155 1.10 1.06 -9.64
C LEU A 155 2.24 0.39 -10.42
N GLN A 156 2.84 1.10 -11.38
CA GLN A 156 4.12 0.70 -11.96
C GLN A 156 5.23 1.07 -10.98
N HIS A 157 5.17 0.48 -9.78
CA HIS A 157 6.39 0.33 -9.01
C HIS A 157 7.18 -0.82 -9.65
N LYS A 158 8.04 -0.47 -10.62
CA LYS A 158 9.38 -1.06 -10.64
C LYS A 158 10.08 -0.53 -9.39
N ALA A 159 9.63 -0.99 -8.21
CA ALA A 159 10.34 -0.73 -6.97
C ALA A 159 11.75 -1.31 -7.16
N PRO A 160 12.81 -0.54 -6.95
CA PRO A 160 14.15 -1.12 -6.89
C PRO A 160 14.14 -2.03 -5.66
N VAL A 161 14.14 -3.35 -5.87
CA VAL A 161 14.28 -4.42 -4.87
C VAL A 161 14.02 -3.94 -3.43
N SER A 162 12.77 -3.63 -3.10
CA SER A 162 12.40 -3.18 -1.77
C SER A 162 11.25 -4.03 -1.28
N LEU A 163 11.58 -4.98 -0.39
CA LEU A 163 10.74 -5.53 0.67
C LEU A 163 9.24 -5.18 0.51
N GLU A 164 8.52 -5.88 -0.37
CA GLU A 164 7.06 -5.85 -0.29
C GLU A 164 6.71 -6.37 1.13
N GLU A 165 5.93 -5.63 1.90
CA GLU A 165 5.53 -6.05 3.26
C GLU A 165 4.43 -7.12 3.24
N SER A 166 3.98 -7.53 2.05
CA SER A 166 2.85 -8.44 1.87
C SER A 166 3.05 -9.41 0.71
N CYS A 167 2.60 -10.65 0.85
CA CYS A 167 2.69 -11.66 -0.19
C CYS A 167 1.80 -11.31 -1.40
N ALA A 168 2.30 -11.33 -2.62
CA ALA A 168 1.48 -11.00 -3.80
C ALA A 168 0.47 -12.09 -4.22
N ILE A 169 0.65 -13.33 -3.76
CA ILE A 169 -0.36 -14.38 -3.89
C ILE A 169 -1.42 -14.15 -2.83
N CYS A 170 -0.96 -14.03 -1.57
CA CYS A 170 -1.79 -14.04 -0.37
C CYS A 170 -2.51 -12.72 -0.05
N LEU A 171 -1.89 -11.63 -0.50
CA LEU A 171 -2.14 -10.24 -0.16
C LEU A 171 -2.10 -9.91 1.35
N GLY A 172 -1.82 -10.90 2.20
CA GLY A 172 -1.56 -10.77 3.63
C GLY A 172 -0.14 -10.29 3.91
N ASP A 173 0.06 -9.69 5.09
CA ASP A 173 1.36 -9.19 5.52
C ASP A 173 2.33 -10.37 5.81
N PHE A 174 3.62 -10.12 5.70
CA PHE A 174 4.62 -11.09 6.14
C PHE A 174 4.68 -11.09 7.66
N GLU A 175 4.25 -12.19 8.28
CA GLU A 175 4.26 -12.34 9.74
C GLU A 175 5.56 -13.01 10.19
N ASP A 176 5.93 -14.17 9.62
CA ASP A 176 7.21 -14.82 9.89
C ASP A 176 7.66 -15.72 8.73
N SER A 177 8.94 -15.60 8.36
CA SER A 177 9.63 -16.29 7.26
C SER A 177 9.11 -16.00 5.84
N ILE A 178 9.99 -15.41 5.03
CA ILE A 178 9.71 -15.10 3.62
C ILE A 178 10.31 -16.20 2.76
N PHE A 179 9.52 -16.71 1.80
CA PHE A 179 9.99 -17.60 0.74
C PHE A 179 10.33 -16.76 -0.49
N GLN A 180 11.61 -16.70 -0.83
CA GLN A 180 12.10 -15.93 -1.98
C GLN A 180 12.39 -16.86 -3.16
N LEU A 181 11.79 -16.55 -4.31
CA LEU A 181 12.11 -17.22 -5.57
C LEU A 181 13.43 -16.67 -6.13
N ARG A 182 14.12 -17.42 -7.01
CA ARG A 182 15.37 -16.96 -7.66
C ARG A 182 15.27 -15.62 -8.41
N CYS A 183 14.07 -15.27 -8.85
CA CYS A 183 13.80 -13.96 -9.45
C CYS A 183 13.80 -12.79 -8.43
N GLY A 184 14.04 -13.06 -7.14
CA GLY A 184 14.10 -12.08 -6.06
C GLY A 184 12.74 -11.76 -5.40
N HIS A 185 11.63 -12.29 -5.93
CA HIS A 185 10.29 -12.03 -5.40
C HIS A 185 9.94 -12.90 -4.19
N CYS A 186 9.22 -12.29 -3.26
CA CYS A 186 8.95 -12.81 -1.92
C CYS A 186 7.47 -13.20 -1.74
N PHE A 187 7.22 -14.35 -1.12
CA PHE A 187 5.87 -14.87 -0.85
C PHE A 187 5.83 -15.63 0.48
N HIS A 188 4.65 -15.87 1.05
CA HIS A 188 4.52 -16.87 2.11
C HIS A 188 4.89 -18.23 1.53
N ARG A 189 5.60 -19.06 2.29
CA ARG A 189 6.05 -20.39 1.85
C ARG A 189 4.91 -21.20 1.25
N ASP A 190 3.79 -21.32 1.97
CA ASP A 190 2.66 -22.13 1.53
C ASP A 190 2.02 -21.58 0.26
N CYS A 191 1.97 -20.24 0.13
CA CYS A 191 1.46 -19.60 -1.07
C CYS A 191 2.36 -19.89 -2.28
N ALA A 192 3.67 -19.74 -2.13
CA ALA A 192 4.62 -20.04 -3.19
C ALA A 192 4.53 -21.50 -3.62
N LEU A 193 4.53 -22.43 -2.66
CA LEU A 193 4.46 -23.87 -2.96
C LEU A 193 3.18 -24.23 -3.68
N HIS A 194 2.02 -23.77 -3.19
CA HIS A 194 0.73 -24.04 -3.83
C HIS A 194 0.68 -23.51 -5.28
N TRP A 195 1.14 -22.27 -5.50
CA TRP A 195 1.19 -21.70 -6.84
C TRP A 195 2.15 -22.44 -7.79
N LEU A 196 3.31 -22.85 -7.30
CA LEU A 196 4.33 -23.52 -8.11
C LEU A 196 3.91 -24.93 -8.53
N VAL A 197 3.06 -25.60 -7.75
CA VAL A 197 2.47 -26.89 -8.14
C VAL A 197 1.64 -26.75 -9.42
N GLU A 198 0.92 -25.65 -9.60
CA GLU A 198 -0.01 -25.46 -10.71
C GLU A 198 0.59 -24.71 -11.91
N HIS A 199 1.49 -23.74 -11.66
CA HIS A 199 1.90 -22.77 -12.69
C HIS A 199 3.40 -22.73 -12.98
N ALA A 200 4.25 -23.36 -12.16
CA ALA A 200 5.72 -23.43 -12.32
C ALA A 200 6.42 -22.10 -12.71
N THR A 201 5.84 -20.96 -12.34
CA THR A 201 6.28 -19.62 -12.73
C THR A 201 6.09 -18.65 -11.57
N CYS A 202 6.90 -17.60 -11.50
CA CYS A 202 6.74 -16.55 -10.48
C CYS A 202 5.41 -15.78 -10.69
N PRO A 203 4.56 -15.63 -9.66
CA PRO A 203 3.31 -14.87 -9.76
C PRO A 203 3.48 -13.39 -10.16
N LEU A 204 4.64 -12.79 -9.86
CA LEU A 204 4.91 -11.37 -10.12
C LEU A 204 5.56 -11.15 -11.50
N CYS A 205 6.67 -11.82 -11.80
CA CYS A 205 7.42 -11.60 -13.04
C CYS A 205 7.25 -12.67 -14.11
N ARG A 206 6.52 -13.76 -13.81
CA ARG A 206 6.26 -14.89 -14.72
C ARG A 206 7.52 -15.61 -15.23
N GLN A 207 8.69 -15.37 -14.63
CA GLN A 207 9.89 -16.17 -14.90
C GLN A 207 9.64 -17.61 -14.45
N SER A 208 9.99 -18.58 -15.30
CA SER A 208 9.90 -20.01 -14.98
C SER A 208 10.71 -20.34 -13.73
N CYS A 209 10.14 -21.17 -12.87
CA CYS A 209 10.77 -21.67 -11.66
C CYS A 209 11.02 -23.17 -11.85
N ASN A 210 12.28 -23.58 -11.95
CA ASN A 210 12.65 -24.98 -12.08
C ASN A 210 12.67 -25.65 -10.69
N ALA A 211 12.52 -26.98 -10.64
CA ALA A 211 12.41 -27.78 -9.41
C ALA A 211 13.63 -27.71 -8.43
N GLY A 212 14.66 -26.92 -8.75
CA GLY A 212 15.83 -26.66 -7.88
C GLY A 212 15.93 -25.21 -7.39
N ASP A 213 14.89 -24.38 -7.54
CA ASP A 213 14.95 -22.92 -7.36
C ASP A 213 14.75 -22.41 -5.92
N VAL A 214 15.07 -23.22 -4.92
CA VAL A 214 14.92 -22.86 -3.49
C VAL A 214 16.14 -22.07 -3.02
N GLN A 215 15.97 -20.79 -2.66
CA GLN A 215 16.89 -20.09 -1.75
C GLN A 215 16.21 -19.92 -0.39
N SER A 216 17.00 -20.12 0.66
CA SER A 216 16.58 -20.27 2.06
C SER A 216 15.69 -19.14 2.57
N THR A 217 14.90 -19.46 3.61
CA THR A 217 14.11 -18.51 4.40
C THR A 217 14.95 -17.33 4.84
N VAL A 218 14.62 -16.13 4.37
CA VAL A 218 15.15 -14.90 4.95
C VAL A 218 14.28 -14.58 6.16
N ALA A 219 14.84 -14.75 7.36
CA ALA A 219 14.22 -14.19 8.56
C ALA A 219 14.26 -12.65 8.42
N MET A 220 13.13 -11.98 8.64
CA MET A 220 13.12 -10.52 8.66
C MET A 220 14.01 -10.06 9.83
N MET A 221 15.12 -9.39 9.54
CA MET A 221 15.83 -8.64 10.58
C MET A 221 14.94 -7.44 10.95
N PRO A 222 14.62 -7.20 12.23
CA PRO A 222 13.78 -6.08 12.60
C PRO A 222 14.52 -4.78 12.25
N LEU A 223 13.87 -3.91 11.46
CA LEU A 223 14.30 -2.53 11.32
C LEU A 223 14.27 -1.89 12.71
N LEU A 224 15.44 -1.44 13.17
CA LEU A 224 15.61 -0.74 14.43
C LEU A 224 14.61 0.41 14.51
N ARG A 225 13.71 0.30 15.48
CA ARG A 225 12.84 1.38 15.95
C ARG A 225 13.73 2.44 16.59
N THR A 226 14.16 3.44 15.83
CA THR A 226 14.80 4.62 16.39
C THR A 226 13.78 5.37 17.24
N THR A 227 13.76 5.06 18.54
CA THR A 227 13.19 5.93 19.54
C THR A 227 14.31 6.85 20.03
N SER A 228 14.16 8.13 19.73
CA SER A 228 14.95 9.21 20.29
C SER A 228 14.92 9.12 21.81
N THR A 229 16.07 8.88 22.44
CA THR A 229 16.28 9.18 23.86
C THR A 229 17.57 9.98 23.99
N ILE A 230 17.40 11.23 24.40
CA ILE A 230 18.47 12.13 24.83
C ILE A 230 19.00 11.60 26.16
N ALA A 231 20.30 11.30 26.24
CA ALA A 231 20.99 11.15 27.52
C ALA A 231 22.49 11.49 27.41
N ALA A 232 22.82 12.63 28.00
CA ALA A 232 24.03 12.98 28.73
C ALA A 232 25.42 12.65 28.13
N THR A 233 26.09 13.74 27.76
CA THR A 233 27.54 13.92 27.59
C THR A 233 28.38 13.25 28.68
N ASN A 234 29.36 12.44 28.28
CA ASN A 234 30.48 12.04 29.14
C ASN A 234 31.75 12.82 28.76
N VAL A 235 32.25 13.55 29.75
CA VAL A 235 33.48 14.35 29.74
C VAL A 235 34.68 13.41 29.83
N VAL A 236 35.61 13.52 28.90
CA VAL A 236 36.90 12.81 28.94
C VAL A 236 37.81 13.49 29.98
N ARG A 237 38.21 12.74 31.02
CA ARG A 237 39.22 13.15 32.02
C ARG A 237 40.62 12.71 31.56
N PRO A 238 41.67 13.53 31.74
CA PRO A 238 43.04 13.17 31.33
C PRO A 238 43.73 12.20 32.32
N PRO A 239 44.75 11.44 31.87
CA PRO A 239 45.49 10.50 32.71
C PRO A 239 46.54 11.21 33.61
N ALA A 240 46.77 10.61 34.78
CA ALA A 240 47.66 11.08 35.85
C ALA A 240 49.16 10.80 35.58
N PRO A 241 50.10 11.53 36.22
CA PRO A 241 51.54 11.41 35.95
C PRO A 241 52.20 10.28 36.75
N GLN A 242 53.12 9.55 36.12
CA GLN A 242 54.01 8.61 36.81
C GLN A 242 55.35 9.27 37.13
N ARG A 243 55.78 9.12 38.40
CA ARG A 243 57.02 9.65 38.96
C ARG A 243 58.23 8.81 38.56
N ALA A 244 59.35 9.51 38.43
CA ALA A 244 60.68 9.06 38.05
C ALA A 244 61.31 8.01 38.99
N VAL A 245 62.15 7.16 38.41
CA VAL A 245 63.27 6.50 39.11
C VAL A 245 64.52 6.64 38.24
N SER A 246 65.54 7.21 38.86
CA SER A 246 66.93 7.40 38.40
C SER A 246 67.75 6.11 38.47
N CYS A 247 68.72 5.93 37.56
CA CYS A 247 70.09 5.44 37.82
C CYS A 247 70.90 5.40 36.49
N VAL A 248 71.83 6.33 36.25
CA VAL A 248 73.33 6.30 36.34
C VAL A 248 74.11 5.22 35.55
N ASN A 249 75.15 5.71 34.85
CA ASN A 249 76.40 5.09 34.37
C ASN A 249 76.31 4.22 33.08
N PHE A 250 77.14 4.34 32.04
CA PHE A 250 78.46 4.97 31.78
C PHE A 250 78.45 5.62 30.38
#